data_AF-A0A537P9Y9-F1
#
_entry.id   AF-A0A537P9Y9-F1
#
_cell.length_a   1.000
_cell.length_b   1.000
_cell.length_c   1.000
_cell.angle_alpha   90.00
_cell.angle_beta   90.00
_cell.angle_gamma   90.00
#
_symmetry.space_group_name_H-M   'P 1'
#
loop_
_entity.id
_entity.type
_entity.pdbx_description
1 polymer ?
#
loop_
_entity_poly.entity_id
_entity_poly.type
_entity_poly.pdbx_seq_one_letter_code
_entity_poly.pdbx_strand_id
1 'polypeptide(L)'
;GESRGEIAYGASFVEFFAEEAKRIYGETIPSPWPTSRIVTIRQPIGVVAAITPWNFPNAMITRKAGPALAAGCSFVCKPASETPLSALALCELAERAGMPAGVFNILTGKAKPIGGELTSNPLVRILTFTGSTEIGKLLMQQCASTVKKVGLELGGNAPFIVFDDADLDAAVVGAMASKYRNAGQTCVCANRILVQDKVYDKFAEKFGEAVKKLKVGNGAEPGITTGPLINGAAVKKVREHIDDAVKKGAKVVTGGNELGGNF
;
A
#
# COMPACT_ATOMS: atom_id res chain seq x y z
N GLY A 1 12.51 -9.38 9.84
CA GLY A 1 11.82 -10.32 8.93
C GLY A 1 10.99 -9.58 7.91
N GLU A 2 10.00 -8.81 8.36
CA GLU A 2 9.04 -8.11 7.48
C GLU A 2 9.68 -7.17 6.46
N SER A 3 10.65 -6.34 6.86
CA SER A 3 11.34 -5.43 5.92
C SER A 3 12.04 -6.16 4.78
N ARG A 4 12.74 -7.27 5.06
CA ARG A 4 13.35 -8.11 4.01
C ARG A 4 12.28 -8.71 3.08
N GLY A 5 11.16 -9.14 3.64
CA GLY A 5 10.01 -9.61 2.87
C GLY A 5 9.43 -8.52 1.96
N GLU A 6 9.32 -7.28 2.46
CA GLU A 6 8.91 -6.15 1.64
C GLU A 6 9.91 -5.87 0.51
N ILE A 7 11.23 -5.87 0.78
CA ILE A 7 12.23 -5.61 -0.26
C ILE A 7 12.14 -6.66 -1.39
N ALA A 8 12.02 -7.94 -1.04
CA ALA A 8 11.82 -9.00 -2.02
C ALA A 8 10.50 -8.85 -2.78
N TYR A 9 9.41 -8.52 -2.08
CA TYR A 9 8.12 -8.24 -2.70
C TYR A 9 8.17 -7.04 -3.64
N GLY A 10 8.83 -5.95 -3.24
CA GLY A 10 9.03 -4.77 -4.06
C GLY A 10 9.86 -5.05 -5.31
N ALA A 11 10.93 -5.84 -5.19
CA ALA A 11 11.76 -6.26 -6.31
C ALA A 11 10.97 -7.12 -7.32
N SER A 12 10.05 -7.98 -6.85
CA SER A 12 9.23 -8.83 -7.72
C SER A 12 8.37 -8.02 -8.71
N PHE A 13 7.93 -6.81 -8.36
CA PHE A 13 7.23 -5.93 -9.30
C PHE A 13 8.14 -5.47 -10.44
N VAL A 14 9.39 -5.13 -10.13
CA VAL A 14 10.35 -4.67 -11.15
C VAL A 14 10.66 -5.81 -12.11
N GLU A 15 10.92 -7.01 -11.60
CA GLU A 15 11.14 -8.21 -12.39
C GLU A 15 9.94 -8.52 -13.28
N PHE A 16 8.76 -8.64 -12.69
CA PHE A 16 7.52 -8.93 -13.42
C PHE A 16 7.27 -7.92 -14.54
N PHE A 17 7.37 -6.61 -14.25
CA PHE A 17 7.11 -5.60 -15.28
C PHE A 17 8.24 -5.46 -16.31
N ALA A 18 9.49 -5.82 -15.99
CA ALA A 18 10.55 -5.92 -16.98
C ALA A 18 10.26 -7.04 -18.00
N GLU A 19 9.64 -8.14 -17.55
CA GLU A 19 9.16 -9.18 -18.46
C GLU A 19 7.98 -8.69 -19.31
N GLU A 20 7.01 -8.01 -18.70
CA GLU A 20 5.82 -7.48 -19.38
C GLU A 20 6.13 -6.36 -20.37
N ALA A 21 7.26 -5.66 -20.25
CA ALA A 21 7.69 -4.63 -21.20
C ALA A 21 7.76 -5.16 -22.65
N LYS A 22 8.01 -6.46 -22.83
CA LYS A 22 8.09 -7.14 -24.14
C LYS A 22 6.74 -7.70 -24.61
N ARG A 23 5.68 -7.57 -23.79
CA ARG A 23 4.35 -8.18 -23.98
C ARG A 23 3.23 -7.14 -24.07
N ILE A 24 3.57 -5.92 -24.48
CA ILE A 24 2.60 -4.85 -24.72
C ILE A 24 1.94 -5.06 -26.08
N TYR A 25 1.02 -6.04 -26.15
CA TYR A 25 0.36 -6.43 -27.38
C TYR A 25 -0.73 -5.44 -27.82
N GLY A 26 -0.72 -5.11 -29.11
CA GLY A 26 -1.85 -4.52 -29.83
C GLY A 26 -2.79 -5.59 -30.38
N GLU A 27 -3.79 -5.17 -31.15
CA GLU A 27 -4.78 -6.07 -31.74
C GLU A 27 -5.03 -5.74 -33.21
N THR A 28 -5.41 -6.75 -33.98
CA THR A 28 -5.95 -6.57 -35.34
C THR A 28 -7.43 -6.93 -35.32
N ILE A 29 -8.29 -6.05 -35.82
CA ILE A 29 -9.74 -6.19 -35.73
C ILE A 29 -10.32 -6.33 -37.14
N PRO A 30 -11.23 -7.29 -37.39
CA PRO A 30 -11.92 -7.38 -38.67
C PRO A 30 -12.62 -6.07 -39.03
N SER A 31 -12.30 -5.55 -40.21
CA SER A 31 -12.93 -4.33 -40.71
C SER A 31 -14.31 -4.65 -41.29
N PRO A 32 -15.36 -3.88 -40.94
CA PRO A 32 -16.65 -3.99 -41.62
C PRO A 32 -16.58 -3.44 -43.07
N TRP A 33 -15.53 -2.69 -43.41
CA TRP A 33 -15.30 -2.15 -44.74
C TRP A 33 -14.24 -2.97 -45.51
N PRO A 34 -14.51 -3.38 -46.77
CA PRO A 34 -13.59 -4.20 -47.56
C PRO A 34 -12.21 -3.57 -47.82
N THR A 35 -12.16 -2.24 -47.86
CA THR A 35 -10.96 -1.46 -48.23
C THR A 35 -10.13 -1.00 -47.04
N SER A 36 -10.42 -1.47 -45.83
CA SER A 36 -9.73 -1.01 -44.61
C SER A 36 -9.19 -2.15 -43.76
N ARG A 37 -8.21 -1.83 -42.92
CA ARG A 37 -7.67 -2.69 -41.86
C ARG A 37 -7.69 -1.89 -40.57
N ILE A 38 -8.13 -2.53 -39.49
CA ILE A 38 -8.17 -1.90 -38.17
C ILE A 38 -7.10 -2.57 -37.32
N VAL A 39 -6.20 -1.74 -36.80
CA VAL A 39 -5.14 -2.16 -35.88
C VAL A 39 -5.16 -1.25 -34.66
N THR A 40 -4.90 -1.81 -33.48
CA THR A 40 -4.69 -1.06 -32.25
C THR A 40 -3.26 -1.27 -31.77
N ILE A 41 -2.67 -0.22 -31.21
CA ILE A 41 -1.36 -0.26 -30.56
C ILE A 41 -1.49 0.36 -29.17
N ARG A 42 -0.58 0.00 -28.26
CA ARG A 42 -0.51 0.57 -26.92
C ARG A 42 0.81 1.34 -26.80
N GLN A 43 0.73 2.57 -26.34
CA GLN A 43 1.87 3.48 -26.23
C GLN A 43 1.96 4.06 -24.81
N PRO A 44 3.16 4.49 -24.36
CA PRO A 44 3.33 5.17 -23.07
C PRO A 44 2.41 6.37 -22.95
N ILE A 45 1.90 6.59 -21.75
CA ILE A 45 1.05 7.76 -21.47
C ILE A 45 1.85 9.06 -21.35
N GLY A 46 3.17 8.98 -21.15
CA GLY A 46 4.06 10.14 -20.94
C GLY A 46 4.56 10.22 -19.51
N VAL A 47 4.52 11.41 -18.89
CA VAL A 47 5.03 11.61 -17.52
C VAL A 47 4.03 11.10 -16.49
N VAL A 48 4.50 10.21 -15.61
CA VAL A 48 3.74 9.61 -14.51
C VAL A 48 4.16 10.28 -13.19
N ALA A 49 3.18 10.84 -12.48
CA ALA A 49 3.36 11.31 -11.12
C ALA A 49 2.89 10.25 -10.12
N ALA A 50 3.67 10.00 -9.08
CA ALA A 50 3.32 9.11 -7.98
C ALA A 50 3.41 9.80 -6.62
N ILE A 51 2.46 9.48 -5.74
CA ILE A 51 2.51 9.87 -4.33
C ILE A 51 2.29 8.60 -3.51
N THR A 52 3.25 8.23 -2.66
CA THR A 52 3.27 6.94 -1.95
C THR A 52 3.22 7.10 -0.42
N PRO A 53 2.63 6.13 0.29
CA PRO A 53 2.47 6.14 1.75
C PRO A 53 3.72 5.61 2.45
N TRP A 54 3.70 5.65 3.78
CA TRP A 54 4.81 5.25 4.64
C TRP A 54 4.84 3.76 4.99
N ASN A 55 3.73 3.05 4.89
CA ASN A 55 3.58 1.71 5.45
C ASN A 55 4.31 0.61 4.67
N PHE A 56 4.52 0.81 3.37
CA PHE A 56 5.36 -0.03 2.51
C PHE A 56 6.20 0.89 1.62
N PRO A 57 7.27 1.50 2.18
CA PRO A 57 8.00 2.58 1.54
C PRO A 57 8.83 2.14 0.33
N ASN A 58 9.07 0.84 0.13
CA ASN A 58 9.69 0.29 -1.06
C ASN A 58 8.62 -0.20 -2.05
N ALA A 59 7.76 -1.13 -1.61
CA ALA A 59 6.87 -1.84 -2.53
C ALA A 59 5.80 -0.94 -3.17
N MET A 60 5.34 0.12 -2.47
CA MET A 60 4.39 1.07 -3.06
C MET A 60 5.00 1.89 -4.20
N ILE A 61 6.30 2.09 -4.18
CA ILE A 61 7.03 2.79 -5.24
C ILE A 61 7.23 1.84 -6.41
N THR A 62 7.80 0.65 -6.18
CA THR A 62 8.10 -0.30 -7.28
C THR A 62 6.84 -0.79 -7.98
N ARG A 63 5.72 -0.98 -7.27
CA ARG A 63 4.42 -1.31 -7.87
C ARG A 63 3.89 -0.23 -8.82
N LYS A 64 4.32 1.02 -8.68
CA LYS A 64 3.95 2.16 -9.54
C LYS A 64 5.00 2.42 -10.62
N ALA A 65 6.27 2.39 -10.24
CA ALA A 65 7.40 2.64 -11.12
C ALA A 65 7.62 1.49 -12.11
N GLY A 66 7.53 0.23 -11.67
CA GLY A 66 7.67 -0.96 -12.50
C GLY A 66 6.84 -0.90 -13.79
N PRO A 67 5.49 -0.79 -13.71
CA PRO A 67 4.67 -0.72 -14.91
C PRO A 67 4.86 0.58 -15.70
N ALA A 68 5.11 1.72 -15.03
CA ALA A 68 5.35 2.98 -15.71
C ALA A 68 6.60 2.93 -16.60
N LEU A 69 7.72 2.49 -16.02
CA LEU A 69 9.00 2.38 -16.71
C LEU A 69 8.94 1.31 -17.81
N ALA A 70 8.35 0.15 -17.53
CA ALA A 70 8.15 -0.92 -18.52
C ALA A 70 7.33 -0.47 -19.74
N ALA A 71 6.32 0.39 -19.52
CA ALA A 71 5.53 0.96 -20.61
C ALA A 71 6.25 2.06 -21.40
N GLY A 72 7.44 2.49 -20.98
CA GLY A 72 8.21 3.58 -21.60
C GLY A 72 7.86 4.98 -21.08
N CYS A 73 7.32 5.09 -19.87
CA CYS A 73 7.02 6.38 -19.22
C CYS A 73 8.21 6.89 -18.40
N SER A 74 8.29 8.21 -18.20
CA SER A 74 9.10 8.78 -17.11
C SER A 74 8.28 8.87 -15.83
N PHE A 75 8.96 8.83 -14.69
CA PHE A 75 8.36 8.68 -13.37
C PHE A 75 8.90 9.71 -12.38
N VAL A 76 7.99 10.40 -11.70
CA VAL A 76 8.30 11.35 -10.62
C VAL A 76 7.50 10.96 -9.39
N CYS A 77 8.16 10.69 -8.28
CA CYS A 77 7.51 10.22 -7.07
C CYS A 77 7.80 11.09 -5.85
N LYS A 78 6.74 11.46 -5.13
CA LYS A 78 6.81 12.03 -3.80
C LYS A 78 6.51 10.95 -2.75
N PRO A 79 7.51 10.42 -2.03
CA PRO A 79 7.26 9.48 -0.93
C PRO A 79 6.67 10.18 0.30
N ALA A 80 6.19 9.37 1.24
CA ALA A 80 5.82 9.86 2.57
C ALA A 80 7.02 10.51 3.26
N SER A 81 6.77 11.56 4.04
CA SER A 81 7.83 12.34 4.69
C SER A 81 8.47 11.59 5.86
N GLU A 82 7.75 10.63 6.41
CA GLU A 82 8.14 9.74 7.49
C GLU A 82 9.14 8.67 7.03
N THR A 83 9.11 8.28 5.75
CA THR A 83 9.89 7.16 5.21
C THR A 83 10.55 7.43 3.84
N PRO A 84 11.26 8.56 3.66
CA PRO A 84 11.84 8.91 2.36
C PRO A 84 13.06 8.06 2.01
N LEU A 85 13.75 7.48 3.01
CA LEU A 85 15.07 6.89 2.83
C LEU A 85 15.06 5.66 1.90
N SER A 86 14.04 4.81 1.99
CA SER A 86 13.89 3.66 1.07
C SER A 86 13.68 4.10 -0.38
N ALA A 87 12.99 5.23 -0.60
CA ALA A 87 12.79 5.80 -1.92
C ALA A 87 14.10 6.34 -2.51
N LEU A 88 14.89 7.03 -1.69
CA LEU A 88 16.21 7.54 -2.10
C LEU A 88 17.18 6.39 -2.41
N ALA A 89 17.16 5.32 -1.62
CA ALA A 89 17.93 4.11 -1.91
C ALA A 89 17.52 3.46 -3.24
N LEU A 90 16.23 3.42 -3.57
CA LEU A 90 15.76 2.98 -4.89
C LEU A 90 16.27 3.88 -6.02
N CYS A 91 16.36 5.19 -5.79
CA CYS A 91 16.90 6.14 -6.78
C CYS A 91 18.39 5.85 -7.08
N GLU A 92 19.21 5.70 -6.05
CA GLU A 92 20.61 5.30 -6.17
C GLU A 92 20.77 3.96 -6.91
N LEU A 93 19.92 2.97 -6.59
CA LEU A 93 19.94 1.67 -7.26
C LEU A 93 19.50 1.76 -8.73
N ALA A 94 18.56 2.65 -9.06
CA ALA A 94 18.13 2.89 -10.44
C ALA A 94 19.28 3.51 -11.27
N GLU A 95 20.03 4.45 -10.70
CA GLU A 95 21.22 5.02 -11.35
C GLU A 95 22.28 3.93 -11.61
N ARG A 96 22.58 3.09 -10.61
CA ARG A 96 23.50 1.96 -10.76
C ARG A 96 23.03 0.92 -11.80
N ALA A 97 21.72 0.77 -11.96
CA ALA A 97 21.13 -0.08 -12.99
C ALA A 97 21.20 0.54 -14.40
N GLY A 98 21.73 1.75 -14.55
CA GLY A 98 21.88 2.44 -15.83
C GLY A 98 20.63 3.19 -16.28
N MET A 99 19.71 3.52 -15.37
CA MET A 99 18.53 4.31 -15.70
C MET A 99 18.95 5.71 -16.20
N PRO A 100 18.48 6.17 -17.38
CA PRO A 100 18.84 7.49 -17.87
C PRO A 100 18.36 8.60 -16.94
N ALA A 101 19.14 9.69 -16.87
CA ALA A 101 18.80 10.86 -16.08
C ALA A 101 17.41 11.40 -16.44
N GLY A 102 16.61 11.71 -15.42
CA GLY A 102 15.25 12.23 -15.60
C GLY A 102 14.16 11.17 -15.84
N VAL A 103 14.50 9.88 -15.99
CA VAL A 103 13.50 8.82 -16.18
C VAL A 103 12.87 8.38 -14.85
N PHE A 104 13.65 8.31 -13.77
CA PHE A 104 13.16 7.99 -12.42
C PHE A 104 13.60 9.07 -11.44
N ASN A 105 12.64 9.79 -10.85
CA ASN A 105 12.92 10.96 -10.00
C ASN A 105 12.18 10.83 -8.68
N ILE A 106 12.87 11.09 -7.57
CA ILE A 106 12.28 11.13 -6.22
C ILE A 106 12.33 12.56 -5.69
N LEU A 107 11.17 13.08 -5.26
CA LEU A 107 11.03 14.42 -4.69
C LEU A 107 10.61 14.33 -3.22
N THR A 108 11.50 14.71 -2.30
CA THR A 108 11.18 14.80 -0.87
C THR A 108 10.79 16.22 -0.49
N GLY A 109 9.68 16.39 0.24
CA GLY A 109 9.26 17.70 0.73
C GLY A 109 7.81 17.72 1.19
N LYS A 110 7.28 18.94 1.38
CA LYS A 110 5.91 19.16 1.87
C LYS A 110 4.90 18.60 0.86
N ALA A 111 3.95 17.81 1.34
CA ALA A 111 2.97 17.12 0.51
C ALA A 111 2.09 18.08 -0.32
N LYS A 112 1.58 19.16 0.30
CA LYS A 112 0.66 20.10 -0.36
C LYS A 112 1.26 20.82 -1.58
N PRO A 113 2.44 21.48 -1.52
CA PRO A 113 3.00 22.16 -2.68
C PRO A 113 3.43 21.18 -3.78
N ILE A 114 4.10 20.07 -3.44
CA ILE A 114 4.52 19.08 -4.44
C ILE A 114 3.30 18.41 -5.09
N GLY A 115 2.32 17.99 -4.28
CA GLY A 115 1.08 17.40 -4.78
C GLY A 115 0.30 18.39 -5.66
N GLY A 116 0.24 19.66 -5.26
CA GLY A 116 -0.34 20.74 -6.06
C GLY A 116 0.30 20.80 -7.45
N GLU A 117 1.62 20.94 -7.52
CA GLU A 117 2.35 20.98 -8.80
C GLU A 117 2.12 19.72 -9.64
N LEU A 118 2.25 18.53 -9.06
CA LEU A 118 2.01 17.26 -9.77
C LEU A 118 0.58 17.14 -10.31
N THR A 119 -0.38 17.79 -9.66
CA THR A 119 -1.80 17.78 -10.07
C THR A 119 -2.18 18.91 -11.02
N SER A 120 -1.44 20.02 -11.09
CA SER A 120 -1.73 21.14 -12.01
C SER A 120 -0.89 21.14 -13.27
N ASN A 121 0.31 20.56 -13.23
CA ASN A 121 1.24 20.60 -14.36
C ASN A 121 0.70 19.81 -15.56
N PRO A 122 0.57 20.42 -16.76
CA PRO A 122 0.01 19.77 -17.94
C PRO A 122 0.91 18.69 -18.56
N LEU A 123 2.20 18.63 -18.18
CA LEU A 123 3.13 17.59 -18.65
C LEU A 123 2.85 16.24 -17.97
N VAL A 124 2.37 16.25 -16.73
CA VAL A 124 1.91 15.04 -16.05
C VAL A 124 0.64 14.55 -16.74
N ARG A 125 0.61 13.29 -17.16
CA ARG A 125 -0.56 12.70 -17.86
C ARG A 125 -1.35 11.72 -17.00
N ILE A 126 -0.73 11.21 -15.94
CA ILE A 126 -1.37 10.38 -14.93
C ILE A 126 -0.80 10.66 -13.54
N LEU A 127 -1.70 10.71 -12.56
CA LEU A 127 -1.34 10.66 -11.15
C LEU A 127 -1.72 9.30 -10.57
N THR A 128 -0.79 8.62 -9.90
CA THR A 128 -1.06 7.41 -9.14
C THR A 128 -0.77 7.62 -7.67
N PHE A 129 -1.79 7.45 -6.82
CA PHE A 129 -1.73 7.73 -5.40
C PHE A 129 -2.09 6.50 -4.59
N THR A 130 -1.38 6.31 -3.47
CA THR A 130 -1.79 5.37 -2.43
C THR A 130 -1.77 6.09 -1.08
N GLY A 131 -2.88 6.04 -0.34
CA GLY A 131 -3.00 6.74 0.94
C GLY A 131 -4.44 6.88 1.42
N SER A 132 -4.76 7.97 2.13
CA SER A 132 -6.10 8.14 2.69
C SER A 132 -7.14 8.49 1.63
N THR A 133 -8.37 8.04 1.84
CA THR A 133 -9.49 8.31 0.93
C THR A 133 -9.77 9.81 0.79
N GLU A 134 -9.63 10.57 1.87
CA GLU A 134 -9.79 12.03 1.88
C GLU A 134 -8.82 12.73 0.92
N ILE A 135 -7.53 12.40 1.00
CA ILE A 135 -6.51 12.97 0.13
C ILE A 135 -6.69 12.47 -1.31
N GLY A 136 -7.08 11.21 -1.50
CA GLY A 136 -7.37 10.68 -2.84
C GLY A 136 -8.48 11.45 -3.56
N LYS A 137 -9.56 11.79 -2.86
CA LYS A 137 -10.65 12.63 -3.39
C LYS A 137 -10.16 14.02 -3.78
N LEU A 138 -9.37 14.66 -2.92
CA LEU A 138 -8.77 15.96 -3.20
C LEU A 138 -7.88 15.93 -4.45
N LEU A 139 -6.99 14.94 -4.54
CA LEU A 139 -6.08 14.77 -5.67
C LEU A 139 -6.84 14.51 -6.98
N MET A 140 -7.91 13.72 -6.94
CA MET A 140 -8.79 13.48 -8.09
C MET A 140 -9.45 14.77 -8.56
N GLN A 141 -9.98 15.57 -7.63
CA GLN A 141 -10.57 16.87 -7.94
C GLN A 141 -9.55 17.81 -8.59
N GLN A 142 -8.33 17.89 -8.05
CA GLN A 142 -7.26 18.71 -8.62
C GLN A 142 -6.85 18.23 -10.02
N CYS A 143 -6.81 16.91 -10.24
CA CYS A 143 -6.45 16.33 -11.53
C CYS A 143 -7.42 16.65 -12.66
N ALA A 144 -8.69 16.92 -12.34
CA ALA A 144 -9.75 17.22 -13.32
C ALA A 144 -9.45 18.47 -14.16
N SER A 145 -8.71 19.44 -13.62
CA SER A 145 -8.32 20.69 -14.30
C SER A 145 -7.59 20.49 -15.63
N THR A 146 -6.87 19.38 -15.81
CA THR A 146 -6.20 19.04 -17.07
C THR A 146 -6.54 17.64 -17.58
N VAL A 147 -7.63 17.05 -17.06
CA VAL A 147 -8.19 15.75 -17.49
C VAL A 147 -7.14 14.62 -17.49
N LYS A 148 -6.23 14.62 -16.50
CA LYS A 148 -5.21 13.57 -16.32
C LYS A 148 -5.88 12.28 -15.87
N LYS A 149 -5.32 11.13 -16.25
CA LYS A 149 -5.73 9.85 -15.66
C LYS A 149 -5.38 9.83 -14.17
N VAL A 150 -6.15 9.09 -13.38
CA VAL A 150 -5.90 8.95 -11.94
C VAL A 150 -6.02 7.47 -11.55
N GLY A 151 -5.00 6.95 -10.85
CA GLY A 151 -5.05 5.64 -10.20
C GLY A 151 -5.01 5.80 -8.68
N LEU A 152 -6.02 5.30 -7.97
CA LEU A 152 -6.18 5.54 -6.53
C LEU A 152 -6.33 4.23 -5.76
N GLU A 153 -5.42 4.01 -4.82
CA GLU A 153 -5.47 2.92 -3.85
C GLU A 153 -5.67 3.53 -2.46
N LEU A 154 -6.87 3.43 -1.91
CA LEU A 154 -7.30 4.25 -0.77
C LEU A 154 -7.52 3.41 0.49
N GLY A 155 -8.17 4.00 1.50
CA GLY A 155 -8.48 3.31 2.75
C GLY A 155 -9.48 2.17 2.54
N GLY A 156 -9.22 1.05 3.22
CA GLY A 156 -10.12 -0.09 3.30
C GLY A 156 -10.81 -0.23 4.66
N ASN A 157 -11.77 -1.14 4.74
CA ASN A 157 -12.40 -1.60 5.98
C ASN A 157 -12.66 -3.11 5.89
N ALA A 158 -11.58 -3.86 5.69
CA ALA A 158 -11.62 -5.27 5.29
C ALA A 158 -12.32 -6.14 6.35
N PRO A 159 -13.42 -6.84 5.99
CA PRO A 159 -13.97 -7.89 6.82
C PRO A 159 -13.14 -9.17 6.67
N PHE A 160 -12.92 -9.87 7.77
CA PHE A 160 -12.41 -11.23 7.82
C PHE A 160 -13.52 -12.11 8.40
N ILE A 161 -14.02 -13.10 7.66
CA ILE A 161 -15.24 -13.84 8.00
C ILE A 161 -14.88 -15.29 8.34
N VAL A 162 -15.35 -15.77 9.49
CA VAL A 162 -15.15 -17.14 9.97
C VAL A 162 -16.52 -17.79 10.17
N PHE A 163 -16.80 -18.83 9.39
CA PHE A 163 -18.02 -19.63 9.47
C PHE A 163 -17.87 -20.80 10.45
N ASP A 164 -19.00 -21.40 10.85
CA ASP A 164 -19.08 -22.54 11.78
C ASP A 164 -18.29 -23.76 11.29
N ASP A 165 -18.14 -23.91 9.97
CA ASP A 165 -17.45 -25.02 9.30
C ASP A 165 -15.99 -24.72 8.94
N ALA A 166 -15.48 -23.55 9.34
CA ALA A 166 -14.08 -23.21 9.12
C ALA A 166 -13.15 -24.05 10.01
N ASP A 167 -11.97 -24.40 9.47
CA ASP A 167 -10.85 -24.80 10.30
C ASP A 167 -10.43 -23.60 11.19
N LEU A 168 -10.77 -23.68 12.48
CA LEU A 168 -10.54 -22.58 13.42
C LEU A 168 -9.06 -22.30 13.67
N ASP A 169 -8.20 -23.32 13.64
CA ASP A 169 -6.77 -23.10 13.84
C ASP A 169 -6.16 -22.40 12.64
N ALA A 170 -6.53 -22.81 11.43
CA ALA A 170 -6.15 -22.11 10.21
C ALA A 170 -6.72 -20.67 10.16
N ALA A 171 -7.98 -20.48 10.59
CA ALA A 171 -8.60 -19.16 10.64
C ALA A 171 -7.87 -18.22 11.61
N VAL A 172 -7.44 -18.70 12.78
CA VAL A 172 -6.65 -17.92 13.74
C VAL A 172 -5.30 -17.53 13.15
N VAL A 173 -4.60 -18.44 12.46
CA VAL A 173 -3.34 -18.13 11.76
C VAL A 173 -3.56 -17.04 10.69
N GLY A 174 -4.61 -17.17 9.88
CA GLY A 174 -4.97 -16.18 8.87
C GLY A 174 -5.35 -14.81 9.48
N ALA A 175 -6.08 -14.81 10.59
CA ALA A 175 -6.42 -13.59 11.32
C ALA A 175 -5.18 -12.92 11.90
N MET A 176 -4.25 -13.67 12.49
CA MET A 176 -2.99 -13.13 13.02
C MET A 176 -2.15 -12.49 11.91
N ALA A 177 -1.96 -13.19 10.80
CA ALA A 177 -1.16 -12.71 9.67
C ALA A 177 -1.77 -11.47 8.99
N SER A 178 -3.10 -11.41 8.87
CA SER A 178 -3.79 -10.28 8.25
C SER A 178 -4.00 -9.10 9.21
N LYS A 179 -4.05 -9.32 10.53
CA LYS A 179 -4.31 -8.26 11.51
C LYS A 179 -3.05 -7.59 12.04
N TYR A 180 -1.99 -8.35 12.33
CA TYR A 180 -0.85 -7.85 13.12
C TYR A 180 0.43 -7.64 12.31
N ARG A 181 0.51 -8.11 11.06
CA ARG A 181 1.62 -7.79 10.17
C ARG A 181 1.77 -6.27 10.06
N ASN A 182 3.00 -5.75 10.16
CA ASN A 182 3.28 -4.32 10.17
C ASN A 182 2.50 -3.55 11.27
N ALA A 183 2.29 -4.18 12.43
CA ALA A 183 1.46 -3.68 13.52
C ALA A 183 0.02 -3.29 13.10
N GLY A 184 -0.53 -3.95 12.07
CA GLY A 184 -1.86 -3.65 11.55
C GLY A 184 -1.95 -2.42 10.65
N GLN A 185 -0.81 -1.85 10.25
CA GLN A 185 -0.72 -0.60 9.49
C GLN A 185 -0.74 -0.82 7.97
N THR A 186 -1.40 -1.87 7.49
CA THR A 186 -1.54 -2.15 6.05
C THR A 186 -2.95 -1.82 5.55
N CYS A 187 -3.08 -1.37 4.29
CA CYS A 187 -4.39 -1.03 3.72
C CYS A 187 -5.35 -2.23 3.62
N VAL A 188 -4.81 -3.45 3.58
CA VAL A 188 -5.54 -4.71 3.45
C VAL A 188 -5.70 -5.44 4.80
N CYS A 189 -5.27 -4.83 5.90
CA CYS A 189 -5.38 -5.46 7.22
C CYS A 189 -6.85 -5.71 7.58
N ALA A 190 -7.10 -6.85 8.23
CA ALA A 190 -8.41 -7.17 8.78
C ALA A 190 -8.83 -6.05 9.76
N ASN A 191 -9.88 -5.31 9.43
CA ASN A 191 -10.38 -4.24 10.29
C ASN A 191 -11.55 -4.71 11.14
N ARG A 192 -12.35 -5.63 10.62
CA ARG A 192 -13.48 -6.26 11.32
C ARG A 192 -13.36 -7.77 11.16
N ILE A 193 -13.30 -8.50 12.27
CA ILE A 193 -13.31 -9.97 12.27
C ILE A 193 -14.73 -10.39 12.66
N LEU A 194 -15.44 -11.01 11.73
CA LEU A 194 -16.83 -11.45 11.87
C LEU A 194 -16.81 -12.97 12.03
N VAL A 195 -17.23 -13.45 13.20
CA VAL A 195 -17.19 -14.88 13.54
C VAL A 195 -18.61 -15.34 13.80
N GLN A 196 -18.98 -16.47 13.21
CA GLN A 196 -20.30 -17.06 13.39
C GLN A 196 -20.50 -17.57 14.83
N ASP A 197 -21.72 -17.42 15.33
CA ASP A 197 -22.07 -17.53 16.75
C ASP A 197 -21.59 -18.83 17.41
N LYS A 198 -21.73 -20.00 16.73
CA LYS A 198 -21.39 -21.29 17.34
C LYS A 198 -19.90 -21.47 17.60
N VAL A 199 -19.05 -20.72 16.89
CA VAL A 199 -17.59 -20.81 17.00
C VAL A 199 -16.95 -19.55 17.60
N TYR A 200 -17.75 -18.54 17.96
CA TYR A 200 -17.29 -17.24 18.44
C TYR A 200 -16.34 -17.35 19.64
N ASP A 201 -16.80 -17.96 20.74
CA ASP A 201 -16.03 -18.00 21.99
C ASP A 201 -14.70 -18.76 21.81
N LYS A 202 -14.76 -19.90 21.12
CA LYS A 202 -13.57 -20.73 20.83
C LYS A 202 -12.55 -19.99 19.97
N PHE A 203 -13.02 -19.25 18.96
CA PHE A 203 -12.15 -18.44 18.13
C PHE A 203 -11.55 -17.28 18.95
N ALA A 204 -12.36 -16.56 19.73
CA ALA A 204 -11.91 -15.42 20.53
C ALA A 204 -10.85 -15.81 21.56
N GLU A 205 -11.01 -16.96 22.22
CA GLU A 205 -10.01 -17.53 23.13
C GLU A 205 -8.70 -17.85 22.40
N LYS A 206 -8.75 -18.66 21.34
CA LYS A 206 -7.56 -19.05 20.57
C LYS A 206 -6.83 -17.84 19.97
N PHE A 207 -7.59 -16.87 19.45
CA PHE A 207 -7.03 -15.65 18.91
C PHE A 207 -6.38 -14.80 20.00
N GLY A 208 -7.03 -14.64 21.16
CA GLY A 208 -6.45 -13.95 22.31
C GLY A 208 -5.14 -14.58 22.80
N GLU A 209 -5.08 -15.92 22.87
CA GLU A 209 -3.86 -16.65 23.22
C GLU A 209 -2.74 -16.50 22.17
N ALA A 210 -3.10 -16.43 20.88
CA ALA A 210 -2.13 -16.13 19.82
C ALA A 210 -1.57 -14.70 19.94
N VAL A 211 -2.42 -13.72 20.27
CA VAL A 211 -2.02 -12.32 20.45
C VAL A 211 -1.08 -12.13 21.63
N LYS A 212 -1.31 -12.82 22.76
CA LYS A 212 -0.42 -12.79 23.94
C LYS A 212 1.02 -13.25 23.64
N LYS A 213 1.23 -14.02 22.58
CA LYS A 213 2.55 -14.51 22.16
C LYS A 213 3.34 -13.49 21.33
N LEU A 214 2.73 -12.37 20.93
CA LEU A 214 3.41 -11.31 20.18
C LEU A 214 4.48 -10.65 21.07
N LYS A 215 5.67 -10.47 20.49
CA LYS A 215 6.80 -9.78 21.12
C LYS A 215 6.92 -8.39 20.53
N VAL A 216 6.53 -7.39 21.33
CA VAL A 216 6.60 -5.99 20.97
C VAL A 216 7.98 -5.44 21.32
N GLY A 217 8.62 -4.72 20.40
CA GLY A 217 9.93 -4.14 20.66
C GLY A 217 10.57 -3.51 19.42
N ASN A 218 11.87 -3.25 19.51
CA ASN A 218 12.62 -2.69 18.39
C ASN A 218 12.74 -3.72 17.26
N GLY A 219 12.28 -3.38 16.05
CA GLY A 219 12.29 -4.30 14.91
C GLY A 219 13.68 -4.77 14.43
N ALA A 220 14.76 -4.15 14.93
CA ALA A 220 16.13 -4.61 14.70
C ALA A 220 16.56 -5.75 15.65
N GLU A 221 15.85 -5.95 16.76
CA GLU A 221 16.20 -6.95 17.77
C GLU A 221 15.70 -8.35 17.37
N PRO A 222 16.47 -9.42 17.65
CA PRO A 222 16.06 -10.79 17.37
C PRO A 222 14.78 -11.18 18.11
N GLY A 223 13.85 -11.82 17.40
CA GLY A 223 12.64 -12.39 17.99
C GLY A 223 11.49 -11.40 18.21
N ILE A 224 11.67 -10.11 17.91
CA ILE A 224 10.56 -9.15 17.87
C ILE A 224 9.64 -9.45 16.69
N THR A 225 8.33 -9.53 16.98
CA THR A 225 7.30 -9.81 15.97
C THR A 225 6.47 -8.58 15.63
N THR A 226 6.44 -7.58 16.51
CA THR A 226 5.62 -6.38 16.37
C THR A 226 6.44 -5.14 16.72
N GLY A 227 6.60 -4.24 15.75
CA GLY A 227 7.26 -2.95 15.97
C GLY A 227 6.30 -1.88 16.54
N PRO A 228 6.79 -0.65 16.75
CA PRO A 228 5.95 0.47 17.16
C PRO A 228 5.00 0.89 16.03
N LEU A 229 3.96 1.65 16.40
CA LEU A 229 3.19 2.41 15.43
C LEU A 229 4.04 3.55 14.84
N ILE A 230 3.67 4.04 13.66
CA ILE A 230 4.50 5.00 12.91
C ILE A 230 4.66 6.33 13.65
N ASN A 231 3.64 6.79 14.37
CA ASN A 231 3.65 8.06 15.10
C ASN A 231 2.58 8.11 16.21
N GLY A 232 2.65 9.13 17.07
CA GLY A 232 1.69 9.30 18.17
C GLY A 232 0.24 9.55 17.73
N ALA A 233 0.00 10.08 16.52
CA ALA A 233 -1.36 10.21 16.01
C ALA A 233 -2.00 8.84 15.71
N ALA A 234 -1.20 7.87 15.25
CA ALA A 234 -1.65 6.49 15.08
C ALA A 234 -1.99 5.83 16.43
N VAL A 235 -1.14 6.01 17.45
CA VAL A 235 -1.39 5.54 18.82
C VAL A 235 -2.71 6.09 19.34
N LYS A 236 -2.88 7.42 19.27
CA LYS A 236 -4.11 8.10 19.71
C LYS A 236 -5.36 7.55 19.02
N LYS A 237 -5.31 7.33 17.70
CA LYS A 237 -6.43 6.79 16.95
C LYS A 237 -6.80 5.36 17.38
N VAL A 238 -5.80 4.51 17.63
CA VAL A 238 -6.05 3.15 18.15
C VAL A 238 -6.69 3.22 19.54
N ARG A 239 -6.21 4.12 20.39
CA ARG A 239 -6.79 4.34 21.72
C ARG A 239 -8.24 4.82 21.65
N GLU A 240 -8.54 5.80 20.79
CA GLU A 240 -9.90 6.29 20.55
C GLU A 240 -10.86 5.15 20.13
N HIS A 241 -10.41 4.22 19.28
CA HIS A 241 -11.23 3.06 18.90
C HIS A 241 -11.47 2.08 20.07
N ILE A 242 -10.46 1.82 20.90
CA ILE A 242 -10.60 0.96 22.07
C ILE A 242 -11.59 1.58 23.07
N ASP A 243 -11.43 2.88 23.35
CA ASP A 243 -12.30 3.60 24.29
C ASP A 243 -13.75 3.66 23.81
N ASP A 244 -13.96 3.96 22.53
CA ASP A 244 -15.30 3.97 21.93
C ASP A 244 -15.98 2.58 22.02
N ALA A 245 -15.24 1.52 21.69
CA ALA A 245 -15.75 0.15 21.76
C ALA A 245 -16.12 -0.26 23.19
N VAL A 246 -15.25 0.01 24.17
CA VAL A 246 -15.51 -0.30 25.59
C VAL A 246 -16.67 0.51 26.13
N LYS A 247 -16.75 1.81 25.81
CA LYS A 247 -17.88 2.68 26.19
C LYS A 247 -19.22 2.16 25.65
N LYS A 248 -19.20 1.44 24.53
CA LYS A 248 -20.37 0.80 23.90
C LYS A 248 -20.60 -0.65 24.34
N GLY A 249 -19.85 -1.13 25.34
CA GLY A 249 -20.06 -2.45 25.96
C GLY A 249 -19.15 -3.57 25.48
N ALA A 250 -18.18 -3.29 24.60
CA ALA A 250 -17.17 -4.28 24.22
C ALA A 250 -16.21 -4.58 25.39
N LYS A 251 -15.62 -5.77 25.39
CA LYS A 251 -14.62 -6.19 26.38
C LYS A 251 -13.25 -6.34 25.72
N VAL A 252 -12.22 -5.84 26.37
CA VAL A 252 -10.83 -6.08 25.95
C VAL A 252 -10.38 -7.43 26.50
N VAL A 253 -10.13 -8.39 25.61
CA VAL A 253 -9.66 -9.74 25.98
C VAL A 253 -8.17 -9.74 26.34
N THR A 254 -7.36 -8.96 25.61
CA THR A 254 -5.92 -8.83 25.87
C THR A 254 -5.36 -7.54 25.25
N GLY A 255 -4.26 -7.03 25.81
CA GLY A 255 -3.53 -5.86 25.30
C GLY A 255 -4.30 -4.54 25.40
N GLY A 256 -4.05 -3.63 24.45
CA GLY A 256 -4.77 -2.35 24.34
C GLY A 256 -4.25 -1.22 25.25
N ASN A 257 -3.07 -1.39 25.83
CA ASN A 257 -2.43 -0.39 26.71
C ASN A 257 -1.16 0.15 26.04
N GLU A 258 -0.83 1.41 26.33
CA GLU A 258 0.42 2.03 25.89
C GLU A 258 1.62 1.39 26.61
N LEU A 259 2.72 1.18 25.87
CA LEU A 259 3.97 0.64 26.40
C LEU A 259 5.09 1.69 26.45
N GLY A 260 4.76 2.96 26.12
CA GLY A 260 5.65 4.11 26.12
C GLY A 260 6.18 4.46 24.74
N GLY A 261 6.29 5.75 24.42
CA GLY A 261 6.65 6.21 23.08
C GLY A 261 5.53 5.90 22.07
N ASN A 262 5.89 5.31 20.92
CA ASN A 262 4.92 4.86 19.91
C ASN A 262 4.54 3.36 20.03
N PHE A 263 4.78 2.75 21.20
CA PHE A 263 4.48 1.34 21.48
C PHE A 263 3.13 1.16 22.19
#